data_AF-A0A2W4M8K1-F1
#
_entry.id   AF-A0A2W4M8K1-F1
#
_cell.length_a   1.000
_cell.length_b   1.000
_cell.length_c   1.000
_cell.angle_alpha   90.00
_cell.angle_beta   90.00
_cell.angle_gamma   90.00
#
_symmetry.space_group_name_H-M   'P 1'
#
loop_
_entity.id
_entity.type
_entity.pdbx_description
1 polymer ?
#
loop_
_entity_poly.entity_id
_entity_poly.type
_entity_poly.pdbx_seq_one_letter_code
_entity_poly.pdbx_strand_id
1 'polypeptide(L)'
;QVHMARGELDSAATLLDPSPRAHWIDRVISAKLAWRRGDTDAAVRRALTELDGSLPPAGHPWDDAGALLQAGQILLDAGLVAEARRAVDGIGPLLVDAGPAVPIHTDWRILDAAVTRAEGRPSKALEVLAGIVPQGGFSLAAWHRERARSLRDLGRTEESAAEYREALARLEAAGERWDADALREEIAALGG
;
A
#
# COMPACT_ATOMS: atom_id res chain seq x y z
N GLN A 1 21.34 17.82 10.45
CA GLN A 1 20.42 18.88 9.96
C GLN A 1 19.03 18.27 9.86
N VAL A 2 18.20 18.66 10.81
CA VAL A 2 16.85 18.16 11.08
C VAL A 2 15.91 19.24 10.57
N HIS A 3 15.10 18.96 9.53
CA HIS A 3 13.91 19.69 9.04
C HIS A 3 13.67 19.45 7.52
N MET A 4 13.55 18.20 7.10
CA MET A 4 12.93 17.84 5.82
C MET A 4 11.97 16.68 6.07
N ALA A 5 10.69 16.96 6.32
CA ALA A 5 9.63 15.94 6.43
C ALA A 5 8.21 16.53 6.37
N ARG A 6 7.97 17.74 6.90
CA ARG A 6 6.62 18.36 6.93
C ARG A 6 6.42 19.44 5.85
N GLY A 7 7.41 20.30 5.63
CA GLY A 7 7.32 21.42 4.68
C GLY A 7 7.21 21.02 3.20
N GLU A 8 7.79 19.88 2.80
CA GLU A 8 7.70 19.37 1.42
C GLU A 8 6.31 18.77 1.12
N LEU A 9 5.69 18.11 2.10
CA LEU A 9 4.31 17.62 2.02
C LEU A 9 3.30 18.76 2.04
N ASP A 10 3.56 19.81 2.81
CA ASP A 10 2.76 21.03 2.81
C ASP A 10 2.86 21.76 1.46
N SER A 11 4.05 21.80 0.86
CA SER A 11 4.26 22.34 -0.49
C SER A 11 3.54 21.51 -1.56
N ALA A 12 3.65 20.16 -1.51
CA ALA A 12 2.93 19.28 -2.43
C ALA A 12 1.40 19.40 -2.26
N ALA A 13 0.91 19.52 -1.02
CA ALA A 13 -0.53 19.65 -0.75
C ALA A 13 -1.13 20.95 -1.31
N THR A 14 -0.35 22.03 -1.44
CA THR A 14 -0.84 23.27 -2.06
C THR A 14 -1.07 23.15 -3.56
N LEU A 15 -0.53 22.11 -4.20
CA LEU A 15 -0.63 21.87 -5.65
C LEU A 15 -1.75 20.90 -6.03
N LEU A 16 -2.37 20.23 -5.06
CA LEU A 16 -3.41 19.23 -5.31
C LEU A 16 -4.78 19.88 -5.22
N ASP A 17 -5.70 19.52 -6.11
CA ASP A 17 -7.12 19.79 -5.91
C ASP A 17 -7.71 18.70 -4.97
N PRO A 18 -8.10 19.03 -3.72
CA PRO A 18 -8.71 18.05 -2.83
C PRO A 18 -10.21 17.86 -3.10
N SER A 19 -10.77 18.52 -4.12
CA SER A 19 -12.20 18.48 -4.39
C SER A 19 -12.66 17.09 -4.82
N PRO A 20 -13.92 16.71 -4.54
CA PRO A 20 -14.50 15.46 -5.05
C PRO A 20 -14.56 15.37 -6.59
N ARG A 21 -14.30 16.47 -7.31
CA ARG A 21 -14.27 16.53 -8.77
C ARG A 21 -12.86 16.61 -9.35
N ALA A 22 -11.84 16.57 -8.49
CA ALA A 22 -10.45 16.61 -8.89
C ALA A 22 -10.09 15.40 -9.76
N HIS A 23 -8.99 15.55 -10.49
CA HIS A 23 -8.38 14.44 -11.22
C HIS A 23 -8.06 13.28 -10.25
N TRP A 24 -8.17 12.04 -10.71
CA TRP A 24 -8.03 10.85 -9.84
C TRP A 24 -6.70 10.83 -9.07
N ILE A 25 -5.61 11.27 -9.71
CA ILE A 25 -4.30 11.39 -9.08
C ILE A 25 -4.35 12.30 -7.85
N ASP A 26 -5.02 13.45 -7.95
CA ASP A 26 -5.09 14.41 -6.84
C ASP A 26 -5.89 13.84 -5.68
N ARG A 27 -6.95 13.08 -5.97
CA ARG A 27 -7.77 12.40 -4.94
C ARG A 27 -6.98 11.33 -4.21
N VAL A 28 -6.25 10.50 -4.97
CA VAL A 28 -5.37 9.45 -4.44
C VAL A 28 -4.25 10.02 -3.58
N ILE A 29 -3.52 11.03 -4.09
CA ILE A 29 -2.42 11.66 -3.34
C ILE A 29 -2.97 12.35 -2.10
N SER A 30 -4.13 13.01 -2.18
CA SER A 30 -4.77 13.65 -1.03
C SER A 30 -5.14 12.65 0.07
N ALA A 31 -5.67 11.47 -0.28
CA ALA A 31 -5.99 10.42 0.69
C ALA A 31 -4.73 9.89 1.39
N LYS A 32 -3.66 9.62 0.62
CA LYS A 32 -2.37 9.20 1.17
C LYS A 32 -1.75 10.27 2.06
N LEU A 33 -1.79 11.54 1.66
CA LEU A 33 -1.31 12.66 2.49
C LEU A 33 -2.10 12.81 3.79
N ALA A 34 -3.42 12.65 3.76
CA ALA A 34 -4.24 12.68 4.97
C ALA A 34 -3.81 11.58 5.95
N TRP A 35 -3.64 10.36 5.45
CA TRP A 35 -3.13 9.24 6.24
C TRP A 35 -1.76 9.55 6.87
N ARG A 36 -0.84 10.05 6.05
CA ARG A 36 0.52 10.43 6.45
C ARG A 36 0.57 11.55 7.49
N ARG A 37 -0.43 12.45 7.51
CA ARG A 37 -0.58 13.53 8.51
C ARG A 37 -1.25 13.06 9.80
N GLY A 38 -1.64 11.79 9.89
CA GLY A 38 -2.39 11.24 11.02
C GLY A 38 -3.88 11.58 10.99
N ASP A 39 -4.40 12.17 9.90
CA ASP A 39 -5.83 12.35 9.68
C ASP A 39 -6.43 11.07 9.08
N THR A 40 -6.40 10.01 9.88
CA THR A 40 -6.81 8.66 9.50
C THR A 40 -8.28 8.61 9.09
N ASP A 41 -9.14 9.35 9.80
CA ASP A 41 -10.57 9.39 9.50
C ASP A 41 -10.84 10.00 8.12
N ALA A 42 -10.16 11.08 7.76
CA ALA A 42 -10.34 11.68 6.44
C ALA A 42 -9.72 10.85 5.31
N ALA A 43 -8.65 10.11 5.59
CA ALA A 43 -8.09 9.15 4.64
C ALA A 43 -9.06 7.98 4.38
N VAL A 44 -9.59 7.37 5.44
CA VAL A 44 -10.55 6.26 5.36
C VAL A 44 -11.83 6.68 4.64
N ARG A 45 -12.41 7.84 4.97
CA ARG A 45 -13.60 8.34 4.26
C ARG A 45 -13.37 8.48 2.75
N ARG A 46 -12.21 8.99 2.34
CA ARG A 46 -11.86 9.11 0.92
C ARG A 46 -11.69 7.76 0.25
N ALA A 47 -10.99 6.82 0.91
CA ALA A 47 -10.81 5.47 0.40
C ALA A 47 -12.15 4.73 0.21
N LEU A 48 -13.09 4.86 1.17
CA LEU A 48 -14.44 4.31 1.04
C LEU A 48 -15.22 4.94 -0.12
N THR A 49 -15.07 6.25 -0.32
CA THR A 49 -15.75 6.97 -1.42
C THR A 49 -15.27 6.49 -2.79
N GLU A 50 -13.96 6.26 -2.95
CA GLU A 50 -13.40 5.63 -4.17
C GLU A 50 -13.92 4.20 -4.34
N LEU A 51 -13.89 3.39 -3.27
CA LEU A 51 -14.34 1.99 -3.32
C LEU A 51 -15.81 1.84 -3.71
N ASP A 52 -16.68 2.71 -3.23
CA ASP A 52 -18.11 2.67 -3.52
C ASP A 52 -18.47 3.30 -4.89
N GLY A 53 -17.48 3.72 -5.67
CA GLY A 53 -17.69 4.26 -7.02
C GLY A 53 -18.48 5.58 -7.02
N SER A 54 -18.47 6.32 -5.91
CA SER A 54 -19.16 7.60 -5.79
C SER A 54 -18.44 8.75 -6.49
N LEU A 55 -17.26 8.47 -7.05
CA LEU A 55 -16.42 9.41 -7.80
C LEU A 55 -16.46 9.08 -9.29
N PRO A 56 -16.28 10.08 -10.17
CA PRO A 56 -16.19 9.82 -11.60
C PRO A 56 -15.05 8.82 -11.89
N PRO A 57 -15.28 7.84 -12.79
CA PRO A 57 -14.25 6.91 -13.18
C PRO A 57 -13.08 7.68 -13.76
N ALA A 58 -11.88 7.18 -13.50
CA ALA A 58 -10.69 7.69 -14.13
C ALA A 58 -10.73 7.39 -15.63
N GLY A 59 -10.07 8.24 -16.42
CA GLY A 59 -10.17 8.16 -17.88
C GLY A 59 -9.68 6.82 -18.45
N HIS A 60 -8.73 6.17 -17.78
CA HIS A 60 -8.18 4.87 -18.16
C HIS A 60 -8.46 3.80 -17.08
N PRO A 61 -8.80 2.54 -17.43
CA PRO A 61 -9.09 1.49 -16.44
C PRO A 61 -7.97 1.24 -15.42
N TRP A 62 -6.71 1.49 -15.80
CA TRP A 62 -5.57 1.34 -14.88
C TRP A 62 -5.44 2.47 -13.87
N ASP A 63 -6.00 3.63 -14.19
CA ASP A 63 -6.08 4.73 -13.25
C ASP A 63 -7.10 4.39 -12.15
N ASP A 64 -8.23 3.77 -12.52
CA ASP A 64 -9.19 3.21 -11.57
C ASP A 64 -8.57 2.09 -10.72
N ALA A 65 -7.78 1.21 -11.35
CA ALA A 65 -7.03 0.19 -10.62
C ALA A 65 -6.02 0.82 -9.65
N GLY A 66 -5.36 1.90 -10.04
CA GLY A 66 -4.43 2.65 -9.19
C GLY A 66 -5.13 3.30 -8.01
N ALA A 67 -6.31 3.87 -8.23
CA ALA A 67 -7.14 4.45 -7.18
C ALA A 67 -7.61 3.37 -6.19
N LEU A 68 -8.11 2.24 -6.69
CA LEU A 68 -8.53 1.10 -5.86
C LEU A 68 -7.36 0.49 -5.09
N LEU A 69 -6.17 0.40 -5.69
CA LEU A 69 -4.97 -0.09 -5.00
C LEU A 69 -4.64 0.76 -3.78
N GLN A 70 -4.69 2.08 -3.93
CA GLN A 70 -4.37 3.01 -2.85
C GLN A 70 -5.49 3.05 -1.79
N ALA A 71 -6.74 3.01 -2.21
CA ALA A 71 -7.88 2.87 -1.30
C ALA A 71 -7.78 1.58 -0.48
N GLY A 72 -7.52 0.45 -1.14
CA GLY A 72 -7.35 -0.85 -0.50
C GLY A 72 -6.21 -0.87 0.53
N GLN A 73 -5.08 -0.24 0.24
CA GLN A 73 -3.97 -0.10 1.20
C GLN A 73 -4.39 0.71 2.44
N ILE A 74 -5.04 1.86 2.26
CA ILE A 74 -5.53 2.70 3.38
C ILE A 74 -6.54 1.94 4.23
N LEU A 75 -7.48 1.23 3.59
CA LEU A 75 -8.50 0.43 4.27
C LEU A 75 -7.87 -0.71 5.07
N LEU A 76 -6.87 -1.38 4.50
CA LEU A 76 -6.12 -2.43 5.19
C LEU A 76 -5.36 -1.90 6.41
N ASP A 77 -4.65 -0.77 6.25
CA ASP A 77 -3.90 -0.15 7.35
C ASP A 77 -4.84 0.37 8.45
N ALA A 78 -6.09 0.72 8.11
CA ALA A 78 -7.15 1.07 9.05
C ALA A 78 -7.83 -0.14 9.72
N GLY A 79 -7.48 -1.38 9.34
CA GLY A 79 -8.09 -2.60 9.85
C GLY A 79 -9.44 -2.96 9.23
N LEU A 80 -9.85 -2.26 8.17
CA LEU A 80 -11.07 -2.51 7.40
C LEU A 80 -10.82 -3.60 6.35
N VAL A 81 -10.61 -4.82 6.83
CA VAL A 81 -10.14 -5.96 6.01
C VAL A 81 -11.16 -6.35 4.92
N ALA A 82 -12.46 -6.28 5.21
CA ALA A 82 -13.51 -6.64 4.24
C ALA A 82 -13.58 -5.63 3.08
N GLU A 83 -13.41 -4.34 3.38
CA GLU A 83 -13.38 -3.26 2.41
C GLU A 83 -12.09 -3.30 1.59
N ALA A 84 -10.95 -3.61 2.21
CA ALA A 84 -9.69 -3.84 1.51
C ALA A 84 -9.81 -5.04 0.53
N ARG A 85 -10.48 -6.13 0.94
CA ARG A 85 -10.81 -7.25 0.05
C ARG A 85 -11.66 -6.83 -1.15
N ARG A 86 -12.73 -6.05 -0.92
CA ARG A 86 -13.55 -5.50 -2.02
C ARG A 86 -12.71 -4.68 -3.01
N ALA A 87 -11.75 -3.90 -2.52
CA ALA A 87 -10.84 -3.14 -3.38
C ALA A 87 -9.96 -4.07 -4.23
N VAL A 88 -9.35 -5.09 -3.61
CA VAL A 88 -8.54 -6.11 -4.31
C VAL A 88 -9.33 -6.82 -5.40
N ASP A 89 -10.56 -7.23 -5.10
CA ASP A 89 -11.44 -7.93 -6.04
C ASP A 89 -11.86 -7.02 -7.21
N GLY A 90 -11.99 -5.72 -6.97
CA GLY A 90 -12.29 -4.72 -8.00
C GLY A 90 -11.15 -4.42 -8.96
N ILE A 91 -9.89 -4.60 -8.55
CA ILE A 91 -8.71 -4.33 -9.38
C ILE A 91 -8.53 -5.38 -10.48
N GLY A 92 -8.74 -6.66 -10.16
CA GLY A 92 -8.48 -7.78 -11.08
C GLY A 92 -9.13 -7.61 -12.47
N PRO A 93 -10.44 -7.31 -12.56
CA PRO A 93 -11.12 -7.07 -13.83
C PRO A 93 -10.56 -5.89 -14.65
N LEU A 94 -10.02 -4.86 -13.99
CA LEU A 94 -9.47 -3.67 -14.65
C LEU A 94 -8.09 -3.92 -15.27
N LEU A 95 -7.44 -5.01 -14.89
CA LEU A 95 -6.10 -5.39 -15.36
C LEU A 95 -6.12 -6.57 -16.34
N VAL A 96 -7.30 -7.04 -16.79
CA VAL A 96 -7.40 -8.20 -17.70
C VAL A 96 -6.65 -7.99 -19.01
N ASP A 97 -6.72 -6.77 -19.56
CA ASP A 97 -6.04 -6.41 -20.81
C ASP A 97 -4.64 -5.82 -20.58
N ALA A 98 -4.23 -5.67 -19.32
CA ALA A 98 -2.88 -5.26 -18.99
C ALA A 98 -1.93 -6.45 -19.14
N GLY A 99 -0.83 -6.23 -19.86
CA GLY A 99 0.25 -7.22 -19.89
C GLY A 99 0.82 -7.43 -18.48
N PRO A 100 1.30 -8.63 -18.14
CA PRO A 100 1.82 -8.94 -16.80
C PRO A 100 3.06 -8.11 -16.40
N ALA A 101 3.66 -7.39 -17.36
CA ALA A 101 4.77 -6.48 -17.14
C ALA A 101 4.35 -5.10 -16.60
N VAL A 102 3.05 -4.78 -16.51
CA VAL A 102 2.61 -3.50 -15.92
C VAL A 102 2.84 -3.56 -14.40
N PRO A 103 3.62 -2.64 -13.81
CA PRO A 103 4.01 -2.69 -12.39
C PRO A 103 2.83 -2.84 -11.42
N ILE A 104 1.67 -2.27 -11.77
CA ILE A 104 0.45 -2.33 -10.96
C ILE A 104 -0.04 -3.77 -10.68
N HIS A 105 0.27 -4.74 -11.55
CA HIS A 105 -0.03 -6.15 -11.27
C HIS A 105 0.74 -6.69 -10.06
N THR A 106 2.01 -6.29 -9.94
CA THR A 106 2.86 -6.72 -8.82
C THR A 106 2.32 -6.15 -7.53
N ASP A 107 2.04 -4.84 -7.51
CA ASP A 107 1.56 -4.15 -6.31
C ASP A 107 0.17 -4.64 -5.89
N TRP A 108 -0.73 -4.89 -6.84
CA TRP A 108 -2.03 -5.50 -6.58
C TRP A 108 -1.90 -6.87 -5.92
N ARG A 109 -1.03 -7.74 -6.43
CA ARG A 109 -0.82 -9.07 -5.85
C ARG A 109 -0.16 -9.04 -4.47
N ILE A 110 0.69 -8.05 -4.20
CA ILE A 110 1.24 -7.84 -2.86
C ILE A 110 0.12 -7.40 -1.91
N LEU A 111 -0.76 -6.49 -2.33
CA LEU A 111 -1.93 -6.09 -1.55
C LEU A 111 -2.88 -7.27 -1.30
N ASP A 112 -3.15 -8.11 -2.30
CA ASP A 112 -3.95 -9.32 -2.15
C ASP A 112 -3.38 -10.28 -1.11
N ALA A 113 -2.06 -10.47 -1.10
CA ALA A 113 -1.40 -11.25 -0.06
C ALA A 113 -1.55 -10.61 1.33
N ALA A 114 -1.40 -9.29 1.43
CA ALA A 114 -1.54 -8.54 2.67
C ALA A 114 -2.97 -8.65 3.25
N VAL A 115 -3.99 -8.52 2.40
CA VAL A 115 -5.40 -8.74 2.78
C VAL A 115 -5.63 -10.20 3.17
N THR A 116 -5.12 -11.15 2.39
CA THR A 116 -5.20 -12.59 2.70
C THR A 116 -4.61 -12.94 4.06
N ARG A 117 -3.48 -12.31 4.43
CA ARG A 117 -2.87 -12.43 5.75
C ARG A 117 -3.78 -11.85 6.83
N ALA A 118 -4.30 -10.64 6.63
CA ALA A 118 -5.19 -9.97 7.58
C ALA A 118 -6.52 -10.71 7.80
N GLU A 119 -6.97 -11.50 6.84
CA GLU A 119 -8.11 -12.44 6.97
C GLU A 119 -7.76 -13.70 7.80
N GLY A 120 -6.56 -13.76 8.40
CA GLY A 120 -6.12 -14.88 9.24
C GLY A 120 -5.55 -16.07 8.45
N ARG A 121 -5.11 -15.86 7.20
CA ARG A 121 -4.58 -16.92 6.33
C ARG A 121 -3.12 -16.67 5.93
N PRO A 122 -2.18 -16.52 6.90
CA PRO A 122 -0.79 -16.14 6.61
C PRO A 122 -0.02 -17.16 5.75
N SER A 123 -0.30 -18.47 5.88
CA SER A 123 0.28 -19.47 4.98
C SER A 123 -0.14 -19.25 3.52
N LYS A 124 -1.42 -18.89 3.31
CA LYS A 124 -1.94 -18.62 1.97
C LYS A 124 -1.34 -17.33 1.39
N ALA A 125 -1.14 -16.32 2.22
CA ALA A 125 -0.43 -15.10 1.81
C ALA A 125 0.99 -15.41 1.30
N LEU A 126 1.73 -16.29 1.98
CA LEU A 126 3.06 -16.72 1.52
C LEU A 126 3.01 -17.48 0.18
N GLU A 127 1.99 -18.31 -0.06
CA GLU A 127 1.78 -18.95 -1.38
C GLU A 127 1.55 -17.91 -2.48
N VAL A 128 0.73 -16.89 -2.21
CA VAL A 128 0.50 -15.79 -3.17
C VAL A 128 1.79 -15.06 -3.47
N LEU A 129 2.56 -14.69 -2.43
CA LEU A 129 3.83 -13.98 -2.53
C LEU A 129 4.90 -14.80 -3.28
N ALA A 130 4.93 -16.13 -3.12
CA ALA A 130 5.87 -17.01 -3.82
C ALA A 130 5.69 -17.00 -5.34
N GLY A 131 4.49 -16.66 -5.83
CA GLY A 131 4.21 -16.51 -7.26
C GLY A 131 4.50 -15.11 -7.84
N ILE A 132 5.05 -14.20 -7.04
CA ILE A 132 5.35 -12.81 -7.45
C ILE A 132 6.85 -12.68 -7.67
N VAL A 133 7.22 -12.10 -8.81
CA VAL A 133 8.61 -11.69 -9.10
C VAL A 133 8.63 -10.16 -9.08
N PRO A 134 8.86 -9.53 -7.91
CA PRO A 134 8.89 -8.08 -7.84
C PRO A 134 10.08 -7.56 -8.65
N GLN A 135 9.81 -6.57 -9.49
CA GLN A 135 10.87 -5.77 -10.09
C GLN A 135 11.43 -4.83 -9.00
N GLY A 136 12.73 -4.54 -9.05
CA GLY A 136 13.44 -3.85 -7.96
C GLY A 136 12.83 -2.50 -7.53
N GLY A 137 13.33 -1.96 -6.41
CA GLY A 137 12.83 -0.70 -5.84
C GLY A 137 11.71 -0.92 -4.81
N PHE A 138 10.68 -0.09 -4.83
CA PHE A 138 9.60 -0.04 -3.84
C PHE A 138 8.80 -1.35 -3.76
N SER A 139 8.39 -1.93 -4.89
CA SER A 139 7.59 -3.17 -4.90
C SER A 139 8.34 -4.36 -4.31
N LEU A 140 9.66 -4.44 -4.49
CA LEU A 140 10.51 -5.45 -3.86
C LEU A 140 10.57 -5.26 -2.33
N ALA A 141 10.66 -4.02 -1.85
CA ALA A 141 10.59 -3.74 -0.42
C ALA A 141 9.23 -4.13 0.18
N ALA A 142 8.14 -3.77 -0.48
CA ALA A 142 6.78 -4.11 -0.06
C ALA A 142 6.57 -5.64 -0.02
N TRP A 143 7.10 -6.36 -1.00
CA TRP A 143 7.08 -7.82 -1.04
C TRP A 143 7.81 -8.45 0.16
N HIS A 144 9.04 -8.00 0.45
CA HIS A 144 9.79 -8.47 1.63
C HIS A 144 9.05 -8.15 2.94
N ARG A 145 8.49 -6.95 3.07
CA ARG A 145 7.72 -6.55 4.26
C ARG A 145 6.50 -7.44 4.49
N GLU A 146 5.72 -7.73 3.45
CA GLU A 146 4.54 -8.59 3.59
C GLU A 146 4.89 -10.06 3.85
N ARG A 147 6.02 -10.55 3.32
CA ARG A 147 6.57 -11.85 3.73
C ARG A 147 6.95 -11.86 5.20
N ALA A 148 7.65 -10.83 5.67
CA ALA A 148 8.06 -10.71 7.06
C ALA A 148 6.85 -10.75 8.01
N ARG A 149 5.79 -9.99 7.69
CA ARG A 149 4.52 -9.99 8.43
C ARG A 149 3.87 -11.37 8.43
N SER A 150 3.78 -12.02 7.27
CA SER A 150 3.17 -13.35 7.14
C SER A 150 3.95 -14.43 7.92
N LEU A 151 5.27 -14.39 7.88
CA LEU A 151 6.14 -15.31 8.64
C LEU A 151 6.01 -15.10 10.15
N ARG A 152 5.93 -13.85 10.59
CA ARG A 152 5.69 -13.52 12.01
C ARG A 152 4.35 -14.06 12.48
N ASP A 153 3.29 -13.87 11.71
CA ASP A 153 1.95 -14.35 12.05
C ASP A 153 1.90 -15.90 12.15
N LEU A 154 2.90 -16.60 11.59
CA LEU A 154 3.13 -18.05 11.74
C LEU A 154 4.12 -18.43 12.85
N GLY A 155 4.65 -17.46 13.61
CA GLY A 155 5.65 -17.70 14.66
C GLY A 155 7.08 -17.95 14.15
N ARG A 156 7.36 -17.72 12.86
CA ARG A 156 8.68 -17.91 12.23
C ARG A 156 9.54 -16.65 12.40
N THR A 157 9.88 -16.34 13.65
CA THR A 157 10.46 -15.04 14.04
C THR A 157 11.81 -14.73 13.38
N GLU A 158 12.72 -15.71 13.28
CA GLU A 158 14.04 -15.48 12.69
C GLU A 158 13.95 -15.15 11.19
N GLU A 159 13.10 -15.87 10.46
CA GLU A 159 12.86 -15.63 9.04
C GLU A 159 12.14 -14.31 8.81
N SER A 160 11.16 -13.99 9.66
CA SER A 160 10.51 -12.68 9.66
C SER A 160 11.51 -11.54 9.81
N ALA A 161 12.42 -11.65 10.79
CA ALA A 161 13.45 -10.64 11.02
C ALA A 161 14.41 -10.50 9.83
N ALA A 162 14.71 -11.59 9.12
CA ALA A 162 15.50 -11.56 7.90
C ALA A 162 14.80 -10.79 6.77
N GLU A 163 13.53 -11.06 6.54
CA GLU A 163 12.73 -10.39 5.52
C GLU A 163 12.53 -8.90 5.84
N TYR A 164 12.34 -8.53 7.11
CA TYR A 164 12.29 -7.12 7.51
C TYR A 164 13.60 -6.37 7.24
N ARG A 165 14.75 -7.00 7.47
CA ARG A 165 16.06 -6.42 7.15
C ARG A 165 16.23 -6.19 5.65
N GLU A 166 15.81 -7.14 4.82
CA GLU A 166 15.81 -6.98 3.36
C GLU A 166 14.89 -5.83 2.93
N ALA A 167 13.65 -5.78 3.43
CA ALA A 167 12.71 -4.70 3.12
C ALA A 167 13.31 -3.32 3.44
N LEU A 168 13.91 -3.16 4.63
CA LEU A 168 14.55 -1.91 5.04
C LEU A 168 15.72 -1.54 4.13
N ALA A 169 16.60 -2.49 3.80
CA ALA A 169 17.73 -2.25 2.91
C ALA A 169 17.29 -1.79 1.51
N ARG A 170 16.17 -2.32 0.99
CA ARG A 170 15.60 -1.89 -0.29
C ARG A 170 15.05 -0.47 -0.24
N LEU A 171 14.35 -0.10 0.82
CA LEU A 171 13.83 1.26 1.00
C LEU A 171 14.97 2.28 1.12
N GLU A 172 16.00 1.96 1.91
CA GLU A 172 17.18 2.80 2.07
C GLU A 172 17.93 2.98 0.74
N ALA A 173 18.15 1.89 0.00
CA ALA A 173 18.82 1.93 -1.30
C ALA A 173 18.04 2.73 -2.36
N ALA A 174 16.71 2.72 -2.28
CA ALA A 174 15.83 3.50 -3.15
C ALA A 174 15.69 4.98 -2.70
N GLY A 175 16.21 5.35 -1.53
CA GLY A 175 16.04 6.69 -0.98
C GLY A 175 14.63 6.96 -0.41
N GLU A 176 13.83 5.91 -0.21
CA GLU A 176 12.46 5.95 0.33
C GLU A 176 12.49 6.12 1.85
N ARG A 177 13.05 7.25 2.32
CA ARG A 177 13.35 7.51 3.74
C ARG A 177 12.12 7.39 4.62
N TRP A 178 10.99 7.88 4.14
CA TRP A 178 9.75 7.89 4.91
C TRP A 178 9.23 6.47 5.16
N ASP A 179 9.19 5.63 4.12
CA ASP A 179 8.75 4.24 4.27
C ASP A 179 9.76 3.43 5.08
N ALA A 180 11.06 3.74 5.00
CA ALA A 180 12.08 3.16 5.85
C ALA A 180 11.87 3.51 7.33
N ASP A 181 11.55 4.77 7.65
CA ASP A 181 11.26 5.22 9.02
C ASP A 181 10.01 4.52 9.58
N ALA A 182 8.92 4.49 8.81
CA ALA A 182 7.70 3.78 9.21
C ALA A 182 7.93 2.28 9.43
N LEU A 183 8.80 1.66 8.63
CA LEU A 183 9.16 0.26 8.82
C LEU A 183 10.00 0.04 10.09
N ARG A 184 10.92 0.96 10.42
CA ARG A 184 11.69 0.89 11.67
C ARG A 184 10.79 1.02 12.89
N GLU A 185 9.79 1.90 12.84
CA GLU A 185 8.79 2.04 13.90
C GLU A 185 7.97 0.75 14.06
N GLU A 186 7.51 0.14 12.96
CA GLU A 186 6.85 -1.15 13.00
C GLU A 186 7.74 -2.22 13.64
N ILE A 187 8.99 -2.35 13.22
CA ILE A 187 9.92 -3.35 13.78
C ILE A 187 10.16 -3.10 15.27
N ALA A 188 10.33 -1.84 15.69
CA ALA A 188 10.54 -1.48 17.09
C ALA A 188 9.33 -1.85 17.96
N ALA A 189 8.11 -1.67 17.46
CA ALA A 189 6.89 -2.06 18.15
C ALA A 189 6.73 -3.59 18.35
N LEU A 190 7.48 -4.41 17.60
CA LEU A 190 7.46 -5.88 17.75
C LEU A 190 8.41 -6.41 18.82
N GLY A 191 9.39 -5.61 19.26
CA GLY A 191 10.42 -6.00 20.24
C GLY A 191 10.22 -5.43 21.64
N GLY A 192 9.11 -4.72 21.88
CA GLY A 192 8.72 -4.14 23.18
C GLY A 192 7.85 -5.05 24.03
#